data_AF-A0A4P5VSB6-F1
#
_entry.id   AF-A0A4P5VSB6-F1
#
_cell.length_a   1.000
_cell.length_b   1.000
_cell.length_c   1.000
_cell.angle_alpha   90.00
_cell.angle_beta   90.00
_cell.angle_gamma   90.00
#
_symmetry.space_group_name_H-M   'P 1'
#
loop_
_entity.id
_entity.type
_entity.pdbx_description
1 polymer ?
#
loop_
_entity_poly.entity_id
_entity_poly.type
_entity_poly.pdbx_seq_one_letter_code
_entity_poly.pdbx_strand_id
1 'polypeptide(L)' 'MEAGLAQLEAGGDFADAVIAHEGQWLGGHIFVSFDRQAVALLPMRGVAAELLR' A
#
# COMPACT_ATOMS: atom_id res chain seq x y z
N MET A 1 -11.14 4.72 -5.11
CA MET A 1 -10.62 6.08 -5.38
C MET A 1 -10.11 6.75 -4.10
N GLU A 2 -10.84 6.67 -2.98
CA GLU A 2 -10.48 7.30 -1.69
C GLU A 2 -9.16 6.77 -1.07
N ALA A 3 -8.89 5.47 -1.13
CA ALA A 3 -7.67 4.89 -0.55
C ALA A 3 -6.38 5.43 -1.20
N GLY A 4 -6.40 5.62 -2.52
CA GLY A 4 -5.26 6.18 -3.26
C GLY A 4 -5.02 7.65 -2.92
N LEU A 5 -6.09 8.44 -2.77
CA LEU A 5 -5.97 9.85 -2.40
C LEU A 5 -5.43 10.02 -0.97
N ALA A 6 -5.90 9.20 -0.03
CA ALA A 6 -5.39 9.20 1.34
C ALA A 6 -3.88 8.88 1.39
N GLN A 7 -3.41 7.95 0.55
CA GLN A 7 -1.99 7.60 0.46
C GLN A 7 -1.14 8.77 -0.06
N LEU A 8 -1.62 9.48 -1.09
CA LEU A 8 -1.00 10.72 -1.58
C LEU A 8 -0.93 11.80 -0.50
N GLU A 9 -2.01 12.00 0.25
CA GLU A 9 -2.08 13.01 1.32
C GLU A 9 -1.10 12.72 2.47
N ALA A 10 -0.77 11.45 2.72
CA ALA A 10 0.28 11.07 3.67
C ALA A 10 1.70 11.08 3.07
N GLY A 11 1.86 11.57 1.85
CA GLY A 11 3.15 11.69 1.17
C GLY A 11 3.67 10.39 0.57
N GLY A 12 2.82 9.38 0.38
CA GLY A 12 3.13 8.15 -0.36
C GLY A 12 2.68 8.22 -1.82
N ASP A 13 2.90 7.14 -2.58
CA ASP A 13 2.45 7.06 -3.97
C ASP A 13 1.00 6.57 -4.06
N PHE A 14 0.19 7.22 -4.90
CA PHE A 14 -1.14 6.75 -5.27
C PHE A 14 -1.12 5.32 -5.79
N ALA A 15 -0.11 4.99 -6.61
CA ALA A 15 0.00 3.71 -7.27
C ALA A 15 0.12 2.55 -6.27
N ASP A 16 0.89 2.74 -5.18
CA ASP A 16 1.04 1.73 -4.13
C ASP A 16 -0.29 1.36 -3.49
N ALA A 17 -1.15 2.36 -3.24
CA ALA A 17 -2.46 2.14 -2.66
C ALA A 17 -3.43 1.49 -3.64
N VAL A 18 -3.36 1.80 -4.93
CA VAL A 18 -4.12 1.07 -5.96
C VAL A 18 -3.66 -0.39 -6.02
N ILE A 19 -2.36 -0.64 -6.10
CA ILE A 19 -1.81 -2.00 -6.16
C ILE A 19 -2.20 -2.81 -4.91
N ALA A 20 -2.08 -2.21 -3.72
CA ALA A 20 -2.49 -2.86 -2.48
C ALA A 20 -4.00 -3.18 -2.45
N HIS A 21 -4.84 -2.25 -2.90
CA HIS A 21 -6.29 -2.44 -2.95
C HIS A 21 -6.69 -3.55 -3.93
N GLU A 22 -6.17 -3.51 -5.16
CA GLU A 22 -6.42 -4.54 -6.17
C GLU A 22 -5.87 -5.90 -5.73
N GLY A 23 -4.70 -5.91 -5.09
CA GLY A 23 -4.14 -7.12 -4.49
C GLY A 23 -5.08 -7.74 -3.47
N GLN A 24 -5.63 -6.95 -2.54
CA GLN A 24 -6.62 -7.45 -1.57
C GLN A 24 -7.92 -7.91 -2.23
N TRP A 25 -8.40 -7.17 -3.23
CA TRP A 25 -9.59 -7.55 -4.00
C TRP A 25 -9.43 -8.93 -4.67
N LEU A 26 -8.22 -9.23 -5.15
CA LEU A 26 -7.86 -10.52 -5.75
C LEU A 26 -7.52 -11.62 -4.72
N GLY A 27 -7.65 -11.35 -3.42
CA GLY A 27 -7.40 -12.30 -2.34
C GLY A 27 -5.96 -12.29 -1.79
N GLY A 28 -5.15 -11.31 -2.15
CA GLY A 28 -3.83 -11.08 -1.57
C GLY A 28 -3.92 -10.56 -0.13
N HIS A 29 -2.99 -11.00 0.72
CA HIS A 29 -3.00 -10.67 2.15
C HIS A 29 -1.89 -9.71 2.58
N ILE A 30 -0.75 -9.72 1.87
CA ILE A 30 0.43 -8.92 2.20
C ILE A 30 0.88 -8.17 0.95
N PHE A 31 1.02 -6.86 1.05
CA PHE A 31 1.64 -6.03 0.04
C PHE A 31 3.16 -6.13 0.16
N VAL A 32 3.83 -6.63 -0.87
CA VAL A 32 5.29 -6.81 -0.87
C VAL A 32 5.91 -5.84 -1.88
N SER A 33 6.85 -5.02 -1.43
CA SER A 33 7.52 -4.03 -2.29
C SER A 33 8.96 -3.80 -1.86
N PHE A 34 9.78 -3.26 -2.77
CA PHE A 34 11.13 -2.76 -2.47
C PHE A 34 11.09 -1.30 -1.99
N ASP A 35 9.94 -0.62 -2.12
CA ASP A 35 9.75 0.74 -1.65
C ASP A 35 9.53 0.78 -0.13
N ARG A 36 10.49 1.39 0.58
CA ARG A 36 10.46 1.53 2.04
C ARG A 36 9.35 2.46 2.52
N GLN A 37 9.02 3.48 1.76
CA GLN A 37 7.97 4.44 2.11
C GLN A 37 6.60 3.78 1.96
N ALA A 38 6.36 3.05 0.88
CA ALA A 38 5.13 2.30 0.66
C ALA A 38 4.86 1.31 1.82
N VAL A 39 5.88 0.52 2.16
CA VAL A 39 5.83 -0.47 3.25
C VAL A 39 5.65 0.17 4.63
N ALA A 40 6.09 1.41 4.82
CA ALA A 40 5.88 2.13 6.08
C ALA A 40 4.48 2.77 6.20
N LEU A 41 3.92 3.26 5.09
CA LEU A 41 2.65 4.01 5.08
C LEU A 41 1.40 3.12 5.03
N LEU A 42 1.45 2.02 4.27
CA LEU A 42 0.29 1.12 4.10
C LEU A 42 -0.19 0.47 5.42
N PRO A 43 0.69 0.04 6.35
CA PRO A 43 0.28 -0.50 7.65
C PRO A 43 -0.48 0.49 8.53
N MET A 44 -0.21 1.79 8.41
CA MET A 44 -0.95 2.83 9.15
C MET A 44 -2.44 2.88 8.76
N ARG A 45 -2.82 2.24 7.66
CA ARG A 45 -4.18 2.14 7.12
C ARG A 45 -4.76 0.73 7.22
N GLY A 46 -4.11 -0.18 7.96
CA GLY A 46 -4.56 -1.55 8.15
C GLY A 46 -4.19 -2.51 7.01
N VAL A 47 -3.35 -2.10 6.06
CA VAL A 47 -2.83 -2.97 5.00
C VAL A 47 -1.51 -3.59 5.46
N ALA A 48 -1.46 -4.91 5.61
CA ALA A 48 -0.22 -5.61 5.92
C ALA A 48 0.78 -5.44 4.76
N ALA A 49 2.01 -5.04 5.08
CA ALA A 49 3.05 -4.82 4.08
C ALA A 49 4.43 -5.31 4.56
N GLU A 50 5.24 -5.81 3.63
CA GLU A 50 6.60 -6.31 3.88
C GLU A 50 7.61 -5.77 2.87
N LEU A 51 8.80 -5.43 3.36
CA LEU A 51 9.91 -5.00 2.51
C LEU A 51 10.61 -6.22 1.91
N LEU A 52 10.61 -6.31 0.58
CA LEU A 52 11.35 -7.32 -0.14
C LEU A 52 12.86 -6.97 -0.13
N ARG A 53 13.69 -7.94 0.24
CA ARG A 53 15.15 -7.84 0.26
C ARG A 53 15.77 -8.39 -1.00
#